data_AF-A0A7C5J3M8-F1
#
_entry.id   AF-A0A7C5J3M8-F1
#
_cell.length_a   1.000
_cell.length_b   1.000
_cell.length_c   1.000
_cell.angle_alpha   90.00
_cell.angle_beta   90.00
_cell.angle_gamma   90.00
#
_symmetry.space_group_name_H-M   'P 1'
#
loop_
_entity.id
_entity.type
_entity.pdbx_description
1 polymer ?
#
loop_
_entity_poly.entity_id
_entity_poly.type
_entity_poly.pdbx_seq_one_letter_code
_entity_poly.pdbx_strand_id
1 'polypeptide(L)'
;EVEGNYRQGARDRTGLPVDVPRILRSKRVVGRQFIAVTCLLSVPILLFTVSLFIVFPRVGLSLLLLNRPKTGRMIGFSGKVDLGQIGTLRSDPTIALRVTIPDLPDPPPPRKVMHLRGTALDHYDGRSWTQSGKLNSTVAGGGELVPVSGRPDITTDPRYRIELEPIDPPVLFLPRFTKGLRLRRSASIGPGSGVSVLRGPEGEYRYQAPNDRGVHYEVFLSAERRASFPKLGGGDRSRYLQLPEGLPERIGGLARGWTEGKKTDYARARAIERHLRTEYRYDLSSPSGEDDHPLDHFLFESKRGHCEYYSTAMAVMLRELDIPSRNVTGFIGGTYNKFGEFYAVRQGDAHSWVEAYIEGRGWLTFDPTPPSAAVPQSEIDGLLAGVRDFFEAVSQRWNRHVLGYDLRQQVSLFERLSERDGGAADVFRTPSGKRLLMLTVAVLLIGLSLWWLRRRRRRTKQTQEVEPRKRSRDEAMAVGLYQSLDRAMVALGVARSAATPPLRHAVALRQVRHPFSDEIFELTERYLAARFGDDPLEPDERRDFESRVRALKDSARSGVLQRAASALERTAEAPRVPEPPAAPEPAIDDEMESRQLEPQSERTPIIEVVEIETDISDLLDDEDALNDDPRPDDA
;
A
#
# COMPACT_ATOMS: atom_id res chain seq x y z
N GLU A 1 8.82 -28.00 10.29
CA GLU A 1 7.86 -29.13 10.18
C GLU A 1 8.25 -30.27 9.24
N VAL A 2 9.21 -30.13 8.32
CA VAL A 2 9.60 -31.25 7.43
C VAL A 2 10.52 -32.30 8.12
N GLU A 3 11.11 -31.99 9.28
CA GLU A 3 11.98 -32.93 10.02
C GLU A 3 11.22 -33.98 10.86
N GLY A 4 9.92 -33.81 11.12
CA GLY A 4 9.16 -34.69 12.01
C GLY A 4 8.71 -36.02 11.39
N ASN A 5 8.47 -36.05 10.07
CA ASN A 5 7.74 -37.16 9.44
C ASN A 5 8.61 -38.27 8.82
N TYR A 6 9.93 -38.14 8.79
CA TYR A 6 10.82 -39.15 8.17
C TYR A 6 11.47 -40.12 9.17
N ARG A 7 11.18 -40.01 10.47
CA ARG A 7 11.82 -40.83 11.51
C ARG A 7 11.21 -42.21 11.73
N GLN A 8 10.17 -42.60 10.98
CA GLN A 8 9.53 -43.90 11.20
C GLN A 8 9.46 -44.71 9.90
N GLY A 9 10.31 -45.73 9.79
CA GLY A 9 9.86 -46.99 9.17
C GLY A 9 10.68 -47.65 8.06
N ALA A 10 11.88 -47.21 7.69
CA ALA A 10 12.70 -47.95 6.70
C ALA A 10 13.85 -48.72 7.37
N ARG A 11 13.69 -50.04 7.50
CA ARG A 11 14.75 -51.01 7.86
C ARG A 11 15.10 -51.86 6.64
N ASP A 12 16.38 -52.13 6.43
CA ASP A 12 16.84 -53.06 5.38
C ASP A 12 16.56 -54.53 5.78
N ARG A 13 16.70 -55.48 4.86
CA ARG A 13 16.47 -56.94 5.00
C ARG A 13 17.23 -57.61 6.16
N THR A 14 18.16 -56.92 6.81
CA THR A 14 18.92 -57.38 7.98
C THR A 14 18.48 -56.71 9.30
N GLY A 15 17.47 -55.83 9.30
CA GLY A 15 16.87 -55.26 10.50
C GLY A 15 17.58 -54.05 11.12
N LEU A 16 18.65 -53.53 10.50
CA LEU A 16 19.35 -52.32 10.94
C LEU A 16 18.70 -51.03 10.39
N PRO A 17 18.72 -49.91 11.14
CA PRO A 17 18.18 -48.63 10.69
C PRO A 17 19.03 -48.06 9.55
N VAL A 18 18.37 -47.63 8.47
CA VAL A 18 19.06 -47.02 7.31
C VAL A 18 19.59 -45.64 7.71
N ASP A 19 20.91 -45.49 7.64
CA ASP A 19 21.62 -44.26 7.99
C ASP A 19 21.27 -43.09 7.03
N VAL A 20 20.41 -42.20 7.53
CA VAL A 20 20.01 -40.90 6.92
C VAL A 20 21.17 -39.91 6.65
N PRO A 21 22.41 -40.00 7.22
CA PRO A 21 23.47 -39.05 6.90
C PRO A 21 23.91 -39.00 5.43
N ARG A 22 23.57 -39.99 4.60
CA ARG A 22 23.97 -40.03 3.19
C ARG A 22 23.22 -39.02 2.31
N ILE A 23 21.99 -38.64 2.69
CA ILE A 23 21.15 -37.72 1.90
C ILE A 23 21.42 -36.25 2.31
N LEU A 24 21.62 -36.00 3.61
CA LEU A 24 21.86 -34.66 4.15
C LEU A 24 23.32 -34.16 3.97
N ARG A 25 24.28 -35.04 3.63
CA ARG A 25 25.64 -34.63 3.23
C ARG A 25 25.73 -34.08 1.79
N SER A 26 24.62 -33.96 1.07
CA SER A 26 24.59 -33.29 -0.24
C SER A 26 24.63 -31.75 -0.09
N LYS A 27 25.77 -31.21 0.38
CA LYS A 27 26.14 -29.78 0.28
C LYS A 27 26.31 -29.29 -1.18
N ARG A 28 25.57 -29.85 -2.14
CA ARG A 28 25.60 -29.50 -3.58
C ARG A 28 24.38 -28.76 -4.07
N VAL A 29 23.29 -28.68 -3.31
CA VAL A 29 22.04 -28.08 -3.82
C VAL A 29 22.10 -26.55 -3.79
N VAL A 30 22.74 -25.94 -2.80
CA VAL A 30 22.89 -24.48 -2.68
C VAL A 30 24.37 -24.12 -2.59
N GLY A 31 25.10 -24.27 -3.70
CA GLY A 31 26.50 -23.83 -3.81
C GLY A 31 26.63 -22.34 -4.15
N ARG A 32 27.83 -21.76 -3.96
CA ARG A 32 28.16 -20.39 -4.42
C ARG A 32 27.80 -20.16 -5.90
N GLN A 33 27.96 -21.20 -6.74
CA GLN A 33 27.57 -21.17 -8.14
C GLN A 33 26.06 -21.11 -8.35
N PHE A 34 25.26 -21.78 -7.51
CA PHE A 34 23.80 -21.70 -7.58
C PHE A 34 23.35 -20.27 -7.28
N ILE A 35 23.80 -19.69 -6.16
CA ILE A 35 23.47 -18.31 -5.76
C ILE A 35 23.97 -17.30 -6.82
N ALA A 36 25.19 -17.45 -7.33
CA ALA A 36 25.71 -16.58 -8.38
C ALA A 36 24.88 -16.67 -9.66
N VAL A 37 24.42 -17.86 -10.04
CA VAL A 37 23.56 -18.04 -11.22
C VAL A 37 22.16 -17.45 -11.00
N THR A 38 21.55 -17.61 -9.82
CA THR A 38 20.25 -16.96 -9.53
C THR A 38 20.37 -15.44 -9.47
N CYS A 39 21.44 -14.89 -8.88
CA CYS A 39 21.73 -13.46 -8.92
C CYS A 39 22.04 -12.96 -10.34
N LEU A 40 22.74 -13.74 -11.16
CA LEU A 40 23.02 -13.37 -12.55
C LEU A 40 21.73 -13.42 -13.40
N LEU A 41 20.80 -14.33 -13.08
CA LEU A 41 19.50 -14.46 -13.76
C LEU A 41 18.56 -13.29 -13.45
N SER A 42 18.71 -12.61 -12.31
CA SER A 42 17.86 -11.45 -11.99
C SER A 42 18.17 -10.25 -12.87
N VAL A 43 19.41 -10.10 -13.36
CA VAL A 43 19.83 -9.00 -14.24
C VAL A 43 19.07 -8.98 -15.58
N PRO A 44 19.02 -10.07 -16.39
CA PRO A 44 18.26 -10.07 -17.63
C PRO A 44 16.74 -9.99 -17.40
N ILE A 45 16.24 -10.53 -16.28
CA ILE A 45 14.82 -10.37 -15.91
C ILE A 45 14.52 -8.90 -15.62
N LEU A 46 15.38 -8.21 -14.88
CA LEU A 46 15.23 -6.78 -14.59
C LEU A 46 15.35 -5.92 -15.86
N LEU A 47 16.28 -6.24 -16.76
CA LEU A 47 16.39 -5.54 -18.04
C LEU A 47 15.17 -5.78 -18.94
N PHE A 48 14.62 -6.99 -18.92
CA PHE A 48 13.39 -7.32 -19.65
C PHE A 48 12.18 -6.60 -19.05
N THR A 49 12.02 -6.58 -17.73
CA THR A 49 10.91 -5.88 -17.08
C THR A 49 11.01 -4.37 -17.23
N VAL A 50 12.21 -3.79 -17.19
CA VAL A 50 12.44 -2.36 -17.50
C VAL A 50 12.12 -2.06 -18.95
N SER A 51 12.52 -2.92 -19.90
CA SER A 51 12.13 -2.76 -21.30
C SER A 51 10.62 -2.84 -21.49
N LEU A 52 9.96 -3.81 -20.84
CA LEU A 52 8.51 -3.97 -20.89
C LEU A 52 7.81 -2.77 -20.26
N PHE A 53 8.34 -2.23 -19.15
CA PHE A 53 7.88 -1.00 -18.51
C PHE A 53 7.92 0.21 -19.45
N ILE A 54 8.97 0.33 -20.27
CA ILE A 54 9.13 1.44 -21.23
C ILE A 54 8.25 1.24 -22.47
N VAL A 55 8.11 0.00 -22.96
CA VAL A 55 7.47 -0.32 -24.24
C VAL A 55 5.96 -0.52 -24.13
N PHE A 56 5.45 -1.11 -23.05
CA PHE A 56 4.01 -1.31 -22.90
C PHE A 56 3.35 -0.06 -22.33
N PRO A 57 2.35 0.52 -23.03
CA PRO A 57 1.56 1.62 -22.48
C PRO A 57 0.79 1.09 -21.28
N ARG A 58 1.11 1.62 -20.09
CA ARG A 58 0.28 1.38 -18.91
C ARG A 58 -1.02 2.14 -19.10
N VAL A 59 -2.02 1.48 -19.68
CA VAL A 59 -3.41 1.92 -19.54
C VAL A 59 -3.75 1.80 -18.06
N GLY A 60 -3.73 2.93 -17.35
CA GLY A 60 -4.20 2.98 -15.98
C GLY A 60 -5.61 2.39 -15.94
N LEU A 61 -5.86 1.46 -15.02
CA LEU A 61 -7.18 0.88 -14.77
C LEU A 61 -8.25 1.98 -14.51
N SER A 62 -7.81 3.20 -14.18
CA SER A 62 -8.60 4.42 -14.09
C SER A 62 -9.34 4.82 -15.39
N LEU A 63 -8.87 4.39 -16.58
CA LEU A 63 -9.59 4.60 -17.84
C LEU A 63 -10.76 3.61 -17.99
N LEU A 64 -10.66 2.44 -17.33
CA LEU A 64 -11.63 1.35 -17.40
C LEU A 64 -12.62 1.36 -16.22
N LEU A 65 -12.27 2.04 -15.13
CA LEU A 65 -13.09 2.26 -13.94
C LEU A 65 -13.57 3.72 -13.89
N LEU A 66 -14.50 4.08 -14.78
CA LEU A 66 -15.39 5.20 -14.49
C LEU A 66 -16.28 4.78 -13.30
N ASN A 67 -16.23 5.55 -12.22
CA ASN A 67 -16.97 5.40 -10.95
C ASN A 67 -16.44 4.39 -9.92
N ARG A 68 -15.72 4.95 -8.92
CA ARG A 68 -15.72 4.70 -7.44
C ARG A 68 -14.31 4.50 -6.85
N PRO A 69 -14.14 4.65 -5.53
CA PRO A 69 -14.40 5.82 -4.68
C PRO A 69 -13.08 6.57 -4.38
N LYS A 70 -13.21 7.84 -3.98
CA LYS A 70 -12.13 8.77 -3.64
C LYS A 70 -11.19 8.14 -2.60
N THR A 71 -9.97 7.78 -2.99
CA THR A 71 -8.91 7.40 -2.06
C THR A 71 -8.51 8.62 -1.22
N GLY A 72 -8.89 8.60 0.06
CA GLY A 72 -8.29 9.36 1.16
C GLY A 72 -7.99 10.83 0.88
N ARG A 73 -9.01 11.65 0.65
CA ARG A 73 -8.83 13.10 0.80
C ARG A 73 -8.59 13.35 2.28
N MET A 74 -7.48 14.01 2.61
CA MET A 74 -7.25 14.47 3.97
C MET A 74 -8.39 15.45 4.33
N ILE A 75 -9.02 15.26 5.48
CA ILE A 75 -10.04 16.18 6.00
C ILE A 75 -9.33 17.48 6.35
N GLY A 76 -9.48 18.46 5.47
CA GLY A 76 -8.80 19.75 5.54
C GLY A 76 -9.64 20.83 6.20
N PHE A 77 -8.99 21.97 6.39
CA PHE A 77 -9.47 23.24 6.96
C PHE A 77 -10.79 23.73 6.35
N SER A 78 -11.87 23.12 6.83
CA SER A 78 -13.24 23.38 6.40
C SER A 78 -13.67 24.80 6.76
N GLY A 79 -14.76 25.27 6.15
CA GLY A 79 -15.37 26.56 6.50
C GLY A 79 -16.00 26.59 7.90
N LYS A 80 -15.94 25.47 8.63
CA LYS A 80 -16.36 25.31 10.02
C LYS A 80 -15.30 24.55 10.82
N VAL A 81 -15.04 24.99 12.05
CA VAL A 81 -14.15 24.35 13.01
C VAL A 81 -14.86 24.31 14.35
N ASP A 82 -15.05 23.11 14.90
CA ASP A 82 -15.65 22.91 16.22
C ASP A 82 -14.53 22.79 17.27
N LEU A 83 -14.61 23.55 18.36
CA LEU A 83 -13.65 23.44 19.47
C LEU A 83 -13.63 22.00 20.01
N GLY A 84 -12.45 21.38 20.01
CA GLY A 84 -12.22 20.05 20.58
C GLY A 84 -12.12 18.91 19.56
N GLN A 85 -12.34 19.15 18.26
CA GLN A 85 -12.22 18.10 17.23
C GLN A 85 -10.82 17.98 16.59
N ILE A 86 -10.01 19.04 16.52
CA ILE A 86 -8.72 19.00 15.80
C ILE A 86 -7.56 18.39 16.62
N GLY A 87 -7.76 18.14 17.92
CA GLY A 87 -6.74 17.50 18.77
C GLY A 87 -6.20 16.16 18.22
N THR A 88 -6.99 15.43 17.41
CA THR A 88 -6.62 14.15 16.81
C THR A 88 -5.70 14.24 15.59
N LEU A 89 -5.59 15.40 14.93
CA LEU A 89 -4.77 15.56 13.72
C LEU A 89 -3.27 15.65 14.04
N ARG A 90 -2.89 16.08 15.25
CA ARG A 90 -1.49 16.31 15.65
C ARG A 90 -0.60 15.07 15.53
N SER A 91 -1.17 13.87 15.71
CA SER A 91 -0.44 12.59 15.66
C SER A 91 -0.34 11.98 14.26
N ASP A 92 -0.90 12.62 13.21
CA ASP A 92 -0.86 12.06 11.86
C ASP A 92 0.47 12.40 11.14
N PRO A 93 1.33 11.41 10.85
CA PRO A 93 2.62 11.63 10.19
C PRO A 93 2.51 11.84 8.67
N THR A 94 1.31 11.78 8.09
CA THR A 94 1.07 11.89 6.65
C THR A 94 1.53 13.26 6.13
N ILE A 95 2.31 13.28 5.05
CA ILE A 95 2.75 14.52 4.41
C ILE A 95 1.55 15.21 3.76
N ALA A 96 1.25 16.43 4.19
CA ALA A 96 0.23 17.28 3.58
C ALA A 96 0.79 18.07 2.40
N LEU A 97 1.97 18.66 2.56
CA LEU A 97 2.62 19.46 1.53
C LEU A 97 4.15 19.42 1.64
N ARG A 98 4.81 19.68 0.51
CA ARG A 98 6.26 19.78 0.41
C ARG A 98 6.64 21.17 -0.07
N VAL A 99 7.54 21.83 0.66
CA VAL A 99 8.00 23.18 0.34
C VAL A 99 9.47 23.14 -0.06
N THR A 100 9.76 23.42 -1.32
CA THR A 100 11.13 23.63 -1.79
C THR A 100 11.42 25.13 -1.78
N ILE A 101 12.46 25.50 -1.04
CA ILE A 101 12.94 26.88 -0.91
C ILE A 101 14.28 26.96 -1.64
N PRO A 102 14.39 27.75 -2.73
CA PRO A 102 15.68 28.06 -3.35
C PRO A 102 16.59 28.83 -2.37
N ASP A 103 17.91 28.70 -2.56
CA ASP A 103 18.91 29.53 -1.88
C ASP A 103 18.88 29.41 -0.34
N LEU A 104 18.77 28.18 0.17
CA LEU A 104 18.93 27.88 1.60
C LEU A 104 20.40 28.00 2.03
N PRO A 105 20.67 28.37 3.30
CA PRO A 105 22.02 28.30 3.85
C PRO A 105 22.51 26.85 3.89
N ASP A 106 23.83 26.65 3.85
CA ASP A 106 24.48 25.33 3.93
C ASP A 106 25.19 25.16 5.29
N PRO A 107 24.79 24.20 6.15
CA PRO A 107 23.69 23.25 5.97
C PRO A 107 22.30 23.88 6.16
N PRO A 108 21.26 23.39 5.46
CA PRO A 108 19.88 23.86 5.65
C PRO A 108 19.39 23.60 7.08
N PRO A 109 18.60 24.51 7.67
CA PRO A 109 18.10 24.32 9.03
C PRO A 109 17.16 23.10 9.05
N PRO A 110 17.31 22.19 10.03
CA PRO A 110 16.58 20.93 10.08
C PRO A 110 15.08 21.12 10.28
N ARG A 111 14.68 22.22 10.92
CA ARG A 111 13.30 22.65 11.11
C ARG A 111 13.17 24.11 10.70
N LYS A 112 12.07 24.47 10.06
CA LYS A 112 11.78 25.86 9.69
C LYS A 112 10.34 26.21 10.04
N VAL A 113 10.16 27.20 10.89
CA VAL A 113 8.83 27.70 11.26
C VAL A 113 8.27 28.51 10.09
N MET A 114 7.27 27.96 9.41
CA MET A 114 6.56 28.59 8.30
C MET A 114 5.08 28.62 8.61
N HIS A 115 4.49 29.81 8.71
CA HIS A 115 3.04 29.94 8.84
C HIS A 115 2.43 29.90 7.44
N LEU A 116 1.81 28.77 7.11
CA LEU A 116 1.19 28.49 5.84
C LEU A 116 -0.33 28.66 6.00
N ARG A 117 -0.80 29.87 5.74
CA ARG A 117 -2.19 30.30 5.89
C ARG A 117 -3.10 29.52 4.95
N GLY A 118 -4.08 28.82 5.51
CA GLY A 118 -5.15 28.14 4.78
C GLY A 118 -6.43 28.97 4.80
N THR A 119 -7.33 28.64 5.73
CA THR A 119 -8.67 29.23 5.85
C THR A 119 -8.72 30.21 7.03
N ALA A 120 -9.48 31.28 6.90
CA ALA A 120 -9.77 32.19 8.01
C ALA A 120 -11.28 32.20 8.29
N LEU A 121 -11.63 32.31 9.57
CA LEU A 121 -12.97 32.16 10.13
C LEU A 121 -13.29 33.40 10.97
N ASP A 122 -14.47 33.97 10.75
CA ASP A 122 -14.83 35.28 11.26
C ASP A 122 -16.02 35.26 12.22
N HIS A 123 -16.83 34.21 12.23
CA HIS A 123 -18.00 34.09 13.09
C HIS A 123 -17.79 33.04 14.17
N TYR A 124 -18.05 33.41 15.42
CA TYR A 124 -17.97 32.51 16.58
C TYR A 124 -19.34 32.40 17.25
N ASP A 125 -19.85 31.18 17.40
CA ASP A 125 -21.18 30.91 17.98
C ASP A 125 -21.14 30.49 19.47
N GLY A 126 -19.95 30.43 20.07
CA GLY A 126 -19.75 29.98 21.45
C GLY A 126 -19.10 28.60 21.56
N ARG A 127 -19.10 27.81 20.47
CA ARG A 127 -18.42 26.50 20.40
C ARG A 127 -17.61 26.31 19.11
N SER A 128 -18.02 26.95 18.03
CA SER A 128 -17.50 26.72 16.70
C SER A 128 -17.21 28.02 15.98
N TRP A 129 -16.16 27.98 15.15
CA TRP A 129 -15.83 29.02 14.22
C TRP A 129 -16.36 28.70 12.84
N THR A 130 -16.99 29.67 12.18
CA THR A 130 -17.52 29.53 10.82
C THR A 130 -17.13 30.72 9.94
N GLN A 131 -17.13 30.47 8.64
CA GLN A 131 -16.98 31.51 7.63
C GLN A 131 -18.36 32.03 7.20
N SER A 132 -18.65 33.31 7.44
CA SER A 132 -19.97 33.88 7.14
C SER A 132 -20.10 34.44 5.70
N GLY A 133 -18.98 34.65 5.00
CA GLY A 133 -18.97 35.18 3.63
C GLY A 133 -19.26 34.11 2.57
N LYS A 134 -19.82 34.53 1.43
CA LYS A 134 -19.97 33.67 0.24
C LYS A 134 -18.66 33.59 -0.53
N LEU A 135 -18.43 32.46 -1.20
CA LEU A 135 -17.25 32.26 -2.04
C LEU A 135 -17.22 33.31 -3.16
N ASN A 136 -16.13 34.08 -3.24
CA ASN A 136 -15.99 35.11 -4.26
C ASN A 136 -15.44 34.52 -5.58
N SER A 137 -15.65 35.31 -6.63
CA SER A 137 -15.35 35.09 -8.04
C SER A 137 -14.06 34.33 -8.36
N THR A 138 -14.08 33.57 -9.46
CA THR A 138 -12.89 32.98 -10.09
C THR A 138 -11.86 34.06 -10.38
N VAL A 139 -10.66 33.92 -9.81
CA VAL A 139 -9.60 34.93 -9.92
C VAL A 139 -8.68 34.66 -11.10
N ALA A 140 -8.47 33.40 -11.48
CA ALA A 140 -7.62 33.06 -12.61
C ALA A 140 -7.83 31.64 -13.17
N GLY A 141 -7.50 31.48 -14.45
CA GLY A 141 -7.37 30.18 -15.13
C GLY A 141 -5.94 29.62 -15.00
N GLY A 142 -5.80 28.29 -15.13
CA GLY A 142 -4.54 27.60 -14.90
C GLY A 142 -3.34 28.15 -15.69
N GLY A 143 -2.24 28.44 -14.99
CA GLY A 143 -0.99 28.97 -15.56
C GLY A 143 -0.81 30.47 -15.43
N GLU A 144 -1.86 31.21 -15.09
CA GLU A 144 -1.77 32.66 -14.90
C GLU A 144 -1.21 33.02 -13.51
N LEU A 145 -0.55 34.17 -13.46
CA LEU A 145 -0.04 34.74 -12.22
C LEU A 145 -1.21 35.40 -11.49
N VAL A 146 -1.53 34.91 -10.30
CA VAL A 146 -2.60 35.42 -9.45
C VAL A 146 -1.99 36.41 -8.46
N PRO A 147 -2.24 37.72 -8.61
CA PRO A 147 -1.77 38.71 -7.64
C PRO A 147 -2.55 38.55 -6.33
N VAL A 148 -1.84 38.55 -5.20
CA VAL A 148 -2.46 38.46 -3.86
C VAL A 148 -2.49 39.85 -3.22
N SER A 149 -1.35 40.51 -3.14
CA SER A 149 -1.22 41.90 -2.64
C SER A 149 -0.52 42.84 -3.60
N GLY A 150 0.03 42.30 -4.68
CA GLY A 150 0.65 43.06 -5.75
C GLY A 150 1.05 42.15 -6.89
N ARG A 151 1.60 42.72 -7.96
CA ARG A 151 2.23 41.93 -9.02
C ARG A 151 3.64 41.56 -8.58
N PRO A 152 3.98 40.28 -8.40
CA PRO A 152 5.33 39.89 -8.04
C PRO A 152 6.29 40.09 -9.21
N ASP A 153 7.53 40.42 -8.88
CA ASP A 153 8.66 40.40 -9.80
C ASP A 153 9.26 39.00 -9.77
N ILE A 154 9.08 38.28 -10.88
CA ILE A 154 9.46 36.87 -11.02
C ILE A 154 10.98 36.67 -10.93
N THR A 155 11.76 37.74 -11.10
CA THR A 155 13.23 37.67 -11.10
C THR A 155 13.84 37.94 -9.74
N THR A 156 13.31 38.90 -8.99
CA THR A 156 13.90 39.38 -7.73
C THR A 156 13.19 38.88 -6.48
N ASP A 157 11.87 38.62 -6.53
CA ASP A 157 11.12 38.21 -5.35
C ASP A 157 11.46 36.77 -4.95
N PRO A 158 11.74 36.50 -3.65
CA PRO A 158 11.93 35.14 -3.15
C PRO A 158 10.73 34.26 -3.49
N ARG A 159 10.97 33.00 -3.87
CA ARG A 159 9.90 32.09 -4.30
C ARG A 159 9.92 30.79 -3.54
N TYR A 160 8.76 30.29 -3.13
CA TYR A 160 8.60 28.93 -2.62
C TYR A 160 7.91 28.08 -3.69
N ARG A 161 8.39 26.85 -3.90
CA ARG A 161 7.68 25.86 -4.73
C ARG A 161 6.97 24.90 -3.80
N ILE A 162 5.65 24.82 -3.91
CA ILE A 162 4.81 24.00 -3.03
C ILE A 162 4.19 22.87 -3.86
N GLU A 163 4.41 21.64 -3.42
CA GLU A 163 3.71 20.44 -3.88
C GLU A 163 2.68 20.07 -2.81
N LEU A 164 1.39 20.27 -3.10
CA LEU A 164 0.29 20.01 -2.18
C LEU A 164 -0.38 18.68 -2.56
N GLU A 165 -0.48 17.75 -1.61
CA GLU A 165 -1.26 16.53 -1.78
C GLU A 165 -2.77 16.85 -1.82
N PRO A 166 -3.61 16.00 -2.46
CA PRO A 166 -5.06 16.22 -2.51
C PRO A 166 -5.69 16.43 -1.13
N ILE A 167 -6.43 17.53 -0.97
CA ILE A 167 -7.08 17.93 0.30
C ILE A 167 -8.54 18.32 0.05
N ASP A 168 -9.41 18.10 1.05
CA ASP A 168 -10.83 18.47 1.00
C ASP A 168 -11.24 19.27 2.25
N PRO A 169 -11.60 20.57 2.13
CA PRO A 169 -11.78 21.33 0.90
C PRO A 169 -10.45 21.68 0.20
N PRO A 170 -10.46 21.96 -1.13
CA PRO A 170 -9.26 22.19 -1.93
C PRO A 170 -8.70 23.60 -1.72
N VAL A 171 -8.07 23.84 -0.57
CA VAL A 171 -7.45 25.11 -0.17
C VAL A 171 -5.98 25.13 -0.59
N LEU A 172 -5.50 26.30 -1.04
CA LEU A 172 -4.08 26.59 -1.27
C LEU A 172 -3.49 27.27 -0.04
N PHE A 173 -2.32 26.80 0.38
CA PHE A 173 -1.64 27.33 1.56
C PHE A 173 -0.60 28.38 1.17
N LEU A 174 -0.68 29.56 1.80
CA LEU A 174 0.16 30.70 1.49
C LEU A 174 1.04 31.09 2.68
N PRO A 175 2.37 31.14 2.50
CA PRO A 175 3.28 31.76 3.47
C PRO A 175 2.92 33.24 3.75
N ARG A 176 3.35 33.73 4.92
CA ARG A 176 3.29 35.16 5.24
C ARG A 176 4.00 35.99 4.17
N PHE A 177 3.48 37.20 3.92
CA PHE A 177 4.00 38.14 2.93
C PHE A 177 3.94 37.65 1.48
N THR A 178 3.01 36.75 1.15
CA THR A 178 2.75 36.36 -0.23
C THR A 178 2.31 37.57 -1.06
N LYS A 179 3.02 37.83 -2.15
CA LYS A 179 2.76 38.90 -3.13
C LYS A 179 1.90 38.38 -4.29
N GLY A 180 2.20 37.17 -4.77
CA GLY A 180 1.42 36.49 -5.80
C GLY A 180 1.68 34.98 -5.84
N LEU A 181 0.83 34.24 -6.53
CA LEU A 181 0.97 32.80 -6.72
C LEU A 181 0.80 32.44 -8.20
N ARG A 182 1.42 31.33 -8.62
CA ARG A 182 1.30 30.81 -9.98
C ARG A 182 1.10 29.30 -9.92
N LEU A 183 -0.04 28.83 -10.39
CA LEU A 183 -0.28 27.39 -10.54
C LEU A 183 0.44 26.90 -11.79
N ARG A 184 1.18 25.80 -11.68
CA ARG A 184 1.76 25.17 -12.87
C ARG A 184 0.62 24.55 -13.67
N ARG A 185 0.52 24.85 -14.98
CA ARG A 185 -0.44 24.18 -15.87
C ARG A 185 -0.19 22.69 -15.77
N SER A 186 -1.18 21.95 -15.27
CA SER A 186 -1.28 20.53 -15.57
C SER A 186 -1.60 20.43 -17.05
N ALA A 187 -0.76 19.76 -17.84
CA ALA A 187 -0.91 19.61 -19.28
C ALA A 187 -2.05 18.63 -19.62
N SER A 188 -3.26 18.91 -19.13
CA SER A 188 -4.48 18.24 -19.53
C SER A 188 -4.91 18.84 -20.88
N ILE A 189 -4.95 18.00 -21.91
CA ILE A 189 -5.43 18.39 -23.23
C ILE A 189 -6.95 18.22 -23.22
N GLY A 190 -7.68 19.33 -23.18
CA GLY A 190 -9.14 19.39 -23.27
C GLY A 190 -9.68 20.82 -23.02
N PRO A 191 -10.79 21.24 -23.63
CA PRO A 191 -11.45 22.49 -23.26
C PRO A 191 -11.91 22.42 -21.80
N GLY A 192 -11.52 23.39 -20.96
CA GLY A 192 -11.95 23.45 -19.54
C GLY A 192 -11.11 22.62 -18.55
N SER A 193 -9.97 22.08 -18.96
CA SER A 193 -9.16 21.18 -18.13
C SER A 193 -8.10 21.86 -17.25
N GLY A 194 -8.07 23.19 -17.21
CA GLY A 194 -7.13 23.96 -16.39
C GLY A 194 -7.56 24.00 -14.92
N VAL A 195 -6.58 23.98 -14.01
CA VAL A 195 -6.85 24.23 -12.58
C VAL A 195 -7.23 25.70 -12.43
N SER A 196 -8.45 25.99 -11.99
CA SER A 196 -8.86 27.37 -11.70
C SER A 196 -8.59 27.70 -10.23
N VAL A 197 -8.41 28.99 -9.96
CA VAL A 197 -8.25 29.52 -8.60
C VAL A 197 -9.44 30.40 -8.26
N LEU A 198 -10.06 30.08 -7.13
CA LEU A 198 -11.14 30.83 -6.51
C LEU A 198 -10.57 31.58 -5.31
N ARG A 199 -11.07 32.78 -5.03
CA ARG A 199 -10.72 33.51 -3.82
C ARG A 199 -11.91 33.50 -2.89
N GLY A 200 -11.70 33.01 -1.67
CA GLY A 200 -12.72 33.05 -0.65
C GLY A 200 -12.89 34.44 -0.04
N PRO A 201 -13.94 34.64 0.76
CA PRO A 201 -14.31 35.93 1.32
C PRO A 201 -13.26 36.45 2.32
N GLU A 202 -12.52 35.56 2.99
CA GLU A 202 -11.47 35.95 3.94
C GLU A 202 -10.08 36.03 3.30
N GLY A 203 -10.01 35.98 1.97
CA GLY A 203 -8.76 36.00 1.21
C GLY A 203 -7.98 34.70 1.27
N GLU A 204 -8.63 33.58 1.59
CA GLU A 204 -8.09 32.26 1.25
C GLU A 204 -8.20 32.01 -0.26
N TYR A 205 -7.35 31.12 -0.78
CA TYR A 205 -7.39 30.71 -2.18
C TYR A 205 -7.75 29.25 -2.26
N ARG A 206 -8.73 28.90 -3.10
CA ARG A 206 -9.15 27.52 -3.34
C ARG A 206 -8.83 27.15 -4.78
N TYR A 207 -8.46 25.90 -5.01
CA TYR A 207 -8.23 25.40 -6.35
C TYR A 207 -9.37 24.49 -6.77
N GLN A 208 -9.68 24.49 -8.06
CA GLN A 208 -10.59 23.51 -8.66
C GLN A 208 -9.81 22.74 -9.72
N ALA A 209 -9.43 21.51 -9.40
CA ALA A 209 -8.74 20.61 -10.31
C ALA A 209 -9.74 19.58 -10.88
N PRO A 210 -9.71 19.29 -12.20
CA PRO A 210 -10.57 18.25 -12.80
C PRO A 210 -10.26 16.84 -12.29
N ASN A 211 -9.04 16.63 -11.79
CA ASN A 211 -8.54 15.34 -11.32
C ASN A 211 -8.18 15.45 -9.84
N ASP A 212 -8.44 14.40 -9.06
CA ASP A 212 -8.06 14.27 -7.64
C ASP A 212 -6.55 14.08 -7.42
N ARG A 213 -5.73 14.73 -8.26
CA ARG A 213 -4.28 14.77 -8.14
C ARG A 213 -3.87 16.05 -7.39
N GLY A 214 -2.80 15.95 -6.61
CA GLY A 214 -2.23 17.09 -5.91
C GLY A 214 -1.88 18.24 -6.85
N VAL A 215 -1.69 19.43 -6.29
CA VAL A 215 -1.40 20.65 -7.06
C VAL A 215 0.01 21.16 -6.81
N HIS A 216 0.67 21.61 -7.89
CA HIS A 216 1.98 22.23 -7.84
C HIS A 216 1.84 23.72 -8.13
N TYR A 217 2.27 24.56 -7.20
CA TYR A 217 2.21 26.00 -7.35
C TYR A 217 3.46 26.67 -6.81
N GLU A 218 3.75 27.83 -7.37
CA GLU A 218 4.82 28.71 -6.92
C GLU A 218 4.20 29.90 -6.19
N VAL A 219 4.81 30.29 -5.08
CA VAL A 219 4.43 31.48 -4.31
C VAL A 219 5.59 32.44 -4.33
N PHE A 220 5.33 33.69 -4.68
CA PHE A 220 6.29 34.79 -4.64
C PHE A 220 6.06 35.61 -3.38
N LEU A 221 7.12 35.85 -2.62
CA LEU A 221 7.10 36.55 -1.35
C LEU A 221 7.60 37.98 -1.51
N SER A 222 7.03 38.91 -0.75
CA SER A 222 7.51 40.29 -0.71
C SER A 222 8.81 40.39 0.09
N ALA A 223 9.87 40.89 -0.55
CA ALA A 223 11.15 41.15 0.12
C ALA A 223 11.01 42.17 1.27
N GLU A 224 10.12 43.15 1.13
CA GLU A 224 9.89 44.23 2.10
C GLU A 224 9.08 43.79 3.34
N ARG A 225 8.61 42.53 3.39
CA ARG A 225 7.79 41.97 4.48
C ARG A 225 6.59 42.85 4.88
N ARG A 226 5.99 43.56 3.93
CA ARG A 226 4.76 44.34 4.17
C ARG A 226 3.53 43.42 4.23
N ALA A 227 2.79 43.52 5.33
CA ALA A 227 1.52 42.81 5.50
C ALA A 227 0.56 43.19 4.36
N SER A 228 -0.12 42.18 3.84
CA SER A 228 -0.63 42.16 2.47
C SER A 228 -2.12 41.86 2.47
N PHE A 229 -2.86 42.57 3.33
CA PHE A 229 -4.31 42.44 3.44
C PHE A 229 -4.99 43.79 3.20
N PRO A 230 -6.17 43.79 2.56
CA PRO A 230 -6.91 45.02 2.31
C PRO A 230 -7.23 45.76 3.63
N LYS A 231 -7.27 47.10 3.55
CA LYS A 231 -7.76 47.94 4.66
C LYS A 231 -9.18 47.53 5.00
N LEU A 232 -9.50 47.45 6.28
CA LEU A 232 -10.82 47.04 6.74
C LEU A 232 -11.83 48.16 6.44
N GLY A 233 -12.88 47.86 5.67
CA GLY A 233 -13.97 48.80 5.42
C GLY A 233 -14.84 48.99 6.67
N GLY A 234 -15.49 50.15 6.81
CA GLY A 234 -16.31 50.45 8.00
C GLY A 234 -17.46 49.46 8.23
N GLY A 235 -18.06 48.92 7.16
CA GLY A 235 -19.13 47.90 7.25
C GLY A 235 -18.64 46.49 7.61
N ASP A 236 -17.35 46.20 7.42
CA ASP A 236 -16.77 44.89 7.74
C ASP A 236 -16.31 44.82 9.20
N ARG A 237 -16.12 45.95 9.89
CA ARG A 237 -15.61 45.99 11.27
C ARG A 237 -16.52 45.23 12.24
N SER A 238 -17.84 45.41 12.14
CA SER A 238 -18.81 44.73 13.00
C SER A 238 -18.75 43.21 12.88
N ARG A 239 -18.48 42.70 11.67
CA ARG A 239 -18.33 41.27 11.38
C ARG A 239 -17.16 40.66 12.18
N TYR A 240 -16.03 41.36 12.25
CA TYR A 240 -14.84 40.92 12.97
C TYR A 240 -14.85 41.25 14.47
N LEU A 241 -15.92 41.88 14.95
CA LEU A 241 -16.20 42.15 16.36
C LEU A 241 -17.36 41.29 16.90
N GLN A 242 -17.99 40.48 16.04
CA GLN A 242 -19.12 39.65 16.43
C GLN A 242 -18.75 38.69 17.56
N LEU A 243 -19.59 38.63 18.58
CA LEU A 243 -19.54 37.65 19.67
C LEU A 243 -20.95 37.09 19.91
N PRO A 244 -21.09 35.87 20.42
CA PRO A 244 -22.39 35.30 20.76
C PRO A 244 -22.99 36.00 21.99
N GLU A 245 -24.32 36.13 22.04
CA GLU A 245 -25.02 36.81 23.15
C GLU A 245 -24.83 36.11 24.51
N GLY A 246 -24.60 34.79 24.52
CA GLY A 246 -24.41 33.98 25.72
C GLY A 246 -22.95 33.84 26.19
N LEU A 247 -22.05 34.73 25.78
CA LEU A 247 -20.64 34.67 26.20
C LEU A 247 -20.49 35.06 27.69
N PRO A 248 -19.79 34.26 28.52
CA PRO A 248 -19.58 34.61 29.93
C PRO A 248 -18.83 35.95 30.12
N GLU A 249 -19.41 36.88 30.89
CA GLU A 249 -18.86 38.23 31.12
C GLU A 249 -17.45 38.23 31.73
N ARG A 250 -17.10 37.18 32.49
CA ARG A 250 -15.78 37.02 33.10
C ARG A 250 -14.64 36.99 32.08
N ILE A 251 -14.89 36.56 30.84
CA ILE A 251 -13.91 36.58 29.76
C ILE A 251 -13.52 38.02 29.40
N GLY A 252 -14.50 38.91 29.26
CA GLY A 252 -14.26 40.34 29.03
C GLY A 252 -13.57 41.01 30.22
N GLY A 253 -13.94 40.62 31.44
CA GLY A 253 -13.25 41.06 32.66
C GLY A 253 -11.76 40.67 32.67
N LEU A 254 -11.44 39.43 32.32
CA LEU A 254 -10.08 38.93 32.21
C LEU A 254 -9.29 39.66 31.13
N ALA A 255 -9.88 39.88 29.95
CA ALA A 255 -9.26 40.62 28.86
C ALA A 255 -8.89 42.06 29.27
N ARG A 256 -9.79 42.76 29.96
CA ARG A 256 -9.53 44.11 30.49
C ARG A 256 -8.43 44.10 31.56
N GLY A 257 -8.41 43.11 32.46
CA GLY A 257 -7.38 42.97 33.48
C GLY A 257 -5.98 42.76 32.89
N TRP A 258 -5.82 41.82 31.95
CA TRP A 258 -4.54 41.55 31.29
C TRP A 258 -4.01 42.71 30.44
N THR A 259 -4.89 43.61 30.03
CA THR A 259 -4.55 44.75 29.18
C THR A 259 -4.54 46.09 29.91
N GLU A 260 -4.65 46.06 31.24
CA GLU A 260 -4.59 47.25 32.08
C GLU A 260 -3.28 48.03 31.85
N GLY A 261 -3.40 49.35 31.72
CA GLY A 261 -2.27 50.25 31.43
C GLY A 261 -1.72 50.19 29.99
N LYS A 262 -2.23 49.32 29.10
CA LYS A 262 -1.79 49.27 27.70
C LYS A 262 -2.53 50.32 26.85
N LYS A 263 -1.77 51.22 26.22
CA LYS A 263 -2.28 52.37 25.45
C LYS A 263 -2.65 52.07 24.00
N THR A 264 -2.12 51.01 23.39
CA THR A 264 -2.33 50.69 21.97
C THR A 264 -2.90 49.29 21.79
N ASP A 265 -3.71 49.08 20.76
CA ASP A 265 -4.30 47.77 20.47
C ASP A 265 -3.25 46.70 20.19
N TYR A 266 -2.13 47.08 19.57
CA TYR A 266 -0.98 46.20 19.43
C TYR A 266 -0.42 45.75 20.78
N ALA A 267 -0.26 46.67 21.73
CA ALA A 267 0.24 46.33 23.07
C ALA A 267 -0.77 45.47 23.86
N ARG A 268 -2.08 45.71 23.67
CA ARG A 268 -3.15 44.88 24.25
C ARG A 268 -3.11 43.45 23.68
N ALA A 269 -3.03 43.31 22.36
CA ALA A 269 -2.92 42.01 21.70
C ALA A 269 -1.68 41.22 22.12
N ARG A 270 -0.52 41.89 22.20
CA ARG A 270 0.73 41.28 22.67
C ARG A 270 0.71 40.90 24.17
N ALA A 271 -0.09 41.59 24.98
CA ALA A 271 -0.25 41.23 26.40
C ALA A 271 -1.06 39.94 26.52
N ILE A 272 -2.21 39.86 25.85
CA ILE A 272 -3.06 38.65 25.83
C ILE A 272 -2.28 37.45 25.28
N GLU A 273 -1.59 37.62 24.14
CA GLU A 273 -0.76 36.57 23.54
C GLU A 273 0.28 36.05 24.55
N ARG A 274 0.92 36.94 25.31
CA ARG A 274 1.93 36.56 26.29
C ARG A 274 1.35 35.76 27.46
N HIS A 275 0.27 36.24 28.07
CA HIS A 275 -0.39 35.54 29.18
C HIS A 275 -0.80 34.12 28.78
N LEU A 276 -1.42 33.96 27.60
CA LEU A 276 -1.76 32.65 27.08
C LEU A 276 -0.52 31.76 26.86
N ARG A 277 0.56 32.31 26.28
CA ARG A 277 1.80 31.54 26.02
C ARG A 277 2.53 31.09 27.28
N THR A 278 2.44 31.84 28.39
CA THR A 278 3.26 31.61 29.59
C THR A 278 2.51 30.98 30.75
N GLU A 279 1.21 31.24 30.90
CA GLU A 279 0.43 30.80 32.07
C GLU A 279 -0.44 29.55 31.80
N TYR A 280 -0.55 29.13 30.55
CA TYR A 280 -1.37 27.99 30.13
C TYR A 280 -0.49 26.87 29.57
N ARG A 281 -0.99 25.64 29.61
CA ARG A 281 -0.28 24.44 29.17
C ARG A 281 -0.90 23.85 27.90
N TYR A 282 -0.06 23.44 26.96
CA TYR A 282 -0.54 22.79 25.75
C TYR A 282 -0.87 21.33 26.04
N ASP A 283 -2.05 20.87 25.64
CA ASP A 283 -2.57 19.52 25.90
C ASP A 283 -3.59 19.10 24.84
N LEU A 284 -3.33 17.97 24.17
CA LEU A 284 -4.22 17.41 23.14
C LEU A 284 -5.45 16.71 23.75
N SER A 285 -5.38 16.25 25.00
CA SER A 285 -6.44 15.56 25.73
C SER A 285 -7.21 16.48 26.68
N SER A 286 -7.39 17.75 26.31
CA SER A 286 -8.06 18.72 27.19
C SER A 286 -9.52 18.32 27.47
N PRO A 287 -9.95 18.32 28.74
CA PRO A 287 -11.34 18.02 29.11
C PRO A 287 -12.32 19.14 28.71
N SER A 288 -11.82 20.30 28.27
CA SER A 288 -12.65 21.50 28.07
C SER A 288 -13.70 21.34 26.95
N GLY A 289 -13.56 20.35 26.07
CA GLY A 289 -14.52 20.13 24.98
C GLY A 289 -15.89 19.61 25.46
N GLU A 290 -15.92 18.99 26.64
CA GLU A 290 -17.12 18.36 27.22
C GLU A 290 -18.02 19.35 27.98
N ASP A 291 -17.53 20.55 28.27
CA ASP A 291 -18.27 21.60 28.99
C ASP A 291 -19.24 22.34 28.05
N ASP A 292 -20.29 22.95 28.62
CA ASP A 292 -21.26 23.78 27.88
C ASP A 292 -20.63 25.06 27.32
N HIS A 293 -19.65 25.62 28.04
CA HIS A 293 -18.82 26.76 27.66
C HIS A 293 -17.33 26.39 27.60
N PRO A 294 -16.88 25.67 26.55
CA PRO A 294 -15.51 25.15 26.44
C PRO A 294 -14.40 26.19 26.61
N LEU A 295 -14.64 27.41 26.12
CA LEU A 295 -13.68 28.50 26.22
C LEU A 295 -13.54 29.01 27.67
N ASP A 296 -14.65 29.06 28.40
CA ASP A 296 -14.67 29.51 29.79
C ASP A 296 -13.99 28.49 30.71
N HIS A 297 -14.30 27.21 30.53
CA HIS A 297 -13.61 26.14 31.23
C HIS A 297 -12.10 26.14 30.93
N PHE A 298 -11.69 26.36 29.68
CA PHE A 298 -10.28 26.50 29.30
C PHE A 298 -9.58 27.66 30.04
N LEU A 299 -10.19 28.84 30.06
CA LEU A 299 -9.55 30.05 30.59
C LEU A 299 -9.35 30.05 32.11
N PHE A 300 -10.27 29.46 32.85
CA PHE A 300 -10.30 29.65 34.31
C PHE A 300 -10.16 28.35 35.10
N GLU A 301 -10.51 27.21 34.51
CA GLU A 301 -10.55 25.92 35.20
C GLU A 301 -9.41 25.01 34.75
N SER A 302 -9.43 24.54 33.50
CA SER A 302 -8.44 23.57 33.02
C SER A 302 -7.07 24.19 32.78
N LYS A 303 -7.03 25.42 32.24
CA LYS A 303 -5.83 26.11 31.73
C LYS A 303 -4.96 25.24 30.81
N ARG A 304 -5.59 24.25 30.17
CA ARG A 304 -4.97 23.21 29.36
C ARG A 304 -5.76 23.03 28.07
N GLY A 305 -5.12 23.11 26.92
CA GLY A 305 -5.80 23.05 25.62
C GLY A 305 -4.86 22.82 24.45
N HIS A 306 -5.42 22.50 23.28
CA HIS A 306 -4.69 22.54 22.01
C HIS A 306 -4.88 23.90 21.30
N CYS A 307 -4.19 24.09 20.17
CA CYS A 307 -4.04 25.39 19.50
C CYS A 307 -5.36 26.16 19.28
N GLU A 308 -6.47 25.46 19.01
CA GLU A 308 -7.79 26.08 18.81
C GLU A 308 -8.34 26.81 20.03
N TYR A 309 -8.12 26.28 21.24
CA TYR A 309 -8.54 26.95 22.47
C TYR A 309 -7.76 28.25 22.67
N TYR A 310 -6.45 28.23 22.38
CA TYR A 310 -5.59 29.40 22.49
C TYR A 310 -5.95 30.47 21.46
N SER A 311 -6.10 30.09 20.19
CA SER A 311 -6.47 31.01 19.12
C SER A 311 -7.88 31.59 19.35
N THR A 312 -8.82 30.77 19.81
CA THR A 312 -10.18 31.23 20.13
C THR A 312 -10.21 32.17 21.33
N ALA A 313 -9.50 31.82 22.41
CA ALA A 313 -9.38 32.67 23.59
C ALA A 313 -8.84 34.05 23.24
N MET A 314 -7.73 34.09 22.51
CA MET A 314 -7.16 35.36 22.09
C MET A 314 -8.11 36.13 21.17
N ALA A 315 -8.72 35.49 20.17
CA ALA A 315 -9.62 36.16 19.24
C ALA A 315 -10.85 36.76 19.96
N VAL A 316 -11.46 36.02 20.87
CA VAL A 316 -12.62 36.47 21.67
C VAL A 316 -12.24 37.60 22.62
N MET A 317 -11.14 37.47 23.37
CA MET A 317 -10.65 38.53 24.26
C MET A 317 -10.32 39.83 23.50
N LEU A 318 -9.83 39.74 22.27
CA LEU A 318 -9.60 40.91 21.43
C LEU A 318 -10.91 41.59 21.03
N ARG A 319 -11.95 40.82 20.67
CA ARG A 319 -13.27 41.35 20.32
C ARG A 319 -13.94 42.03 21.50
N GLU A 320 -13.79 41.48 22.71
CA GLU A 320 -14.21 42.12 23.98
C GLU A 320 -13.55 43.49 24.23
N LEU A 321 -12.40 43.74 23.59
CA LEU A 321 -11.67 45.00 23.68
C LEU A 321 -11.87 45.90 22.45
N ASP A 322 -12.88 45.62 21.62
CA ASP A 322 -13.18 46.33 20.37
C ASP A 322 -12.04 46.27 19.32
N ILE A 323 -11.21 45.23 19.38
CA ILE A 323 -10.13 44.95 18.42
C ILE A 323 -10.62 43.90 17.41
N PRO A 324 -10.82 44.26 16.12
CA PRO A 324 -11.29 43.33 15.11
C PRO A 324 -10.32 42.16 14.94
N SER A 325 -10.81 40.94 15.04
CA SER A 325 -9.99 39.73 15.00
C SER A 325 -10.65 38.63 14.16
N ARG A 326 -9.86 37.65 13.72
CA ARG A 326 -10.36 36.42 13.08
C ARG A 326 -9.45 35.24 13.41
N ASN A 327 -10.04 34.06 13.49
CA ASN A 327 -9.29 32.82 13.68
C ASN A 327 -8.78 32.32 12.32
N VAL A 328 -7.57 31.82 12.26
CA VAL A 328 -6.94 31.32 11.03
C VAL A 328 -6.42 29.93 11.26
N THR A 329 -6.69 29.05 10.33
CA THR A 329 -6.22 27.68 10.33
C THR A 329 -5.34 27.38 9.12
N GLY A 330 -4.33 26.56 9.33
CA GLY A 330 -3.36 26.19 8.31
C GLY A 330 -2.28 25.28 8.87
N PHE A 331 -1.08 25.37 8.32
CA PHE A 331 0.06 24.60 8.83
C PHE A 331 1.12 25.52 9.42
N ILE A 332 1.79 25.05 10.48
CA ILE A 332 2.98 25.69 11.02
C ILE A 332 4.17 24.73 10.95
N GLY A 333 5.25 25.18 10.31
CA GLY A 333 6.53 24.48 10.38
C GLY A 333 6.93 23.73 9.12
N GLY A 334 7.72 22.68 9.31
CA GLY A 334 8.29 21.85 8.27
C GLY A 334 9.64 21.26 8.68
N THR A 335 9.82 19.98 8.42
CA THR A 335 11.07 19.24 8.68
C THR A 335 11.85 19.04 7.40
N TYR A 336 13.14 19.39 7.40
CA TYR A 336 13.98 19.30 6.22
C TYR A 336 14.30 17.84 5.88
N ASN A 337 13.90 17.39 4.69
CA ASN A 337 14.30 16.11 4.14
C ASN A 337 15.54 16.30 3.25
N LYS A 338 16.70 15.89 3.77
CA LYS A 338 18.00 16.04 3.08
C LYS A 338 18.15 15.24 1.79
N PHE A 339 17.37 14.17 1.59
CA PHE A 339 17.45 13.32 0.39
C PHE A 339 16.59 13.86 -0.75
N GLY A 340 15.52 14.59 -0.41
CA GLY A 340 14.60 15.20 -1.36
C GLY A 340 14.80 16.71 -1.57
N GLU A 341 15.58 17.37 -0.71
CA GLU A 341 15.84 18.83 -0.72
C GLU A 341 14.54 19.65 -0.62
N PHE A 342 13.67 19.27 0.33
CA PHE A 342 12.42 19.98 0.62
C PHE A 342 12.10 19.95 2.12
N TYR A 343 11.30 20.91 2.58
CA TYR A 343 10.64 20.85 3.89
C TYR A 343 9.34 20.05 3.76
N ALA A 344 9.25 18.95 4.51
CA ALA A 344 8.04 18.14 4.64
C ALA A 344 7.14 18.78 5.71
N VAL A 345 5.90 19.09 5.35
CA VAL A 345 4.86 19.55 6.27
C VAL A 345 3.79 18.48 6.34
N ARG A 346 3.48 18.03 7.55
CA ARG A 346 2.63 16.87 7.83
C ARG A 346 1.24 17.31 8.29
N GLN A 347 0.28 16.40 8.28
CA GLN A 347 -1.05 16.62 8.85
C GLN A 347 -0.96 16.99 10.34
N GLY A 348 -0.04 16.35 11.06
CA GLY A 348 0.32 16.73 12.42
C GLY A 348 0.79 18.16 12.61
N ASP A 349 1.27 18.84 11.57
CA ASP A 349 1.69 20.24 11.64
C ASP A 349 0.51 21.23 11.52
N ALA A 350 -0.74 20.74 11.47
CA ALA A 350 -1.93 21.57 11.45
C ALA A 350 -1.98 22.47 12.69
N HIS A 351 -2.29 23.75 12.49
CA HIS A 351 -2.21 24.77 13.52
C HIS A 351 -3.25 25.87 13.31
N SER A 352 -3.63 26.51 14.42
CA SER A 352 -4.53 27.67 14.41
C SER A 352 -3.91 28.85 15.14
N TRP A 353 -4.11 30.05 14.61
CA TRP A 353 -3.60 31.30 15.17
C TRP A 353 -4.60 32.44 14.94
N VAL A 354 -4.28 33.66 15.40
CA VAL A 354 -5.15 34.82 15.29
C VAL A 354 -4.58 35.85 14.33
N GLU A 355 -5.43 36.44 13.51
CA GLU A 355 -5.12 37.69 12.83
C GLU A 355 -5.96 38.81 13.46
N ALA A 356 -5.33 39.90 13.88
CA ALA A 356 -6.01 41.07 14.45
C ALA A 356 -5.71 42.31 13.62
N TYR A 357 -6.73 43.14 13.39
CA TYR A 357 -6.61 44.38 12.66
C TYR A 357 -6.14 45.50 13.59
N ILE A 358 -4.94 46.01 13.37
CA ILE A 358 -4.38 47.13 14.12
C ILE A 358 -4.43 48.38 13.26
N GLU A 359 -5.11 49.42 13.74
CA GLU A 359 -5.29 50.66 12.99
C GLU A 359 -3.93 51.25 12.55
N GLY A 360 -3.86 51.70 11.29
CA GLY A 360 -2.63 52.17 10.66
C GLY A 360 -1.59 51.09 10.28
N ARG A 361 -1.71 49.85 10.78
CA ARG A 361 -0.80 48.72 10.44
C ARG A 361 -1.48 47.60 9.63
N GLY A 362 -2.81 47.52 9.68
CA GLY A 362 -3.58 46.48 9.03
C GLY A 362 -3.60 45.18 9.83
N TRP A 363 -3.89 44.07 9.13
CA TRP A 363 -3.95 42.74 9.74
C TRP A 363 -2.57 42.22 10.14
N LEU A 364 -2.40 41.93 11.43
CA LEU A 364 -1.19 41.33 12.01
C LEU A 364 -1.50 39.95 12.58
N THR A 365 -0.54 39.04 12.42
CA THR A 365 -0.61 37.66 12.93
C THR A 365 -0.08 37.57 14.35
N PHE A 366 -0.82 36.89 15.22
CA PHE A 366 -0.47 36.58 16.61
C PHE A 366 -0.67 35.08 16.85
N ASP A 367 0.28 34.43 17.53
CA ASP A 367 0.19 33.02 17.89
C ASP A 367 0.25 32.85 19.41
N PRO A 368 -0.92 32.71 20.07
CA PRO A 368 -1.00 32.53 21.52
C PRO A 368 -0.52 31.16 21.99
N THR A 369 -0.20 30.23 21.08
CA THR A 369 0.19 28.86 21.46
C THR A 369 1.63 28.83 22.01
N PRO A 370 1.90 28.11 23.12
CA PRO A 370 3.25 27.99 23.68
C PRO A 370 4.27 27.48 22.63
N PRO A 371 5.52 27.98 22.65
CA PRO A 371 6.51 27.68 21.61
C PRO A 371 6.86 26.18 21.51
N SER A 372 6.83 25.43 22.62
CA SER A 372 7.06 23.98 22.63
C SER A 372 6.07 23.20 21.76
N ALA A 373 4.85 23.71 21.60
CA ALA A 373 3.81 23.11 20.76
C ALA A 373 3.86 23.58 19.30
N ALA A 374 4.51 24.72 19.02
CA ALA A 374 4.66 25.28 17.67
C ALA A 374 5.82 24.63 16.86
N VAL A 375 6.67 23.82 17.51
CA VAL A 375 7.76 23.09 16.84
C VAL A 375 7.20 21.81 16.20
N PRO A 376 7.56 21.50 14.94
CA PRO A 376 7.20 20.21 14.31
C PRO A 376 7.68 19.04 15.16
N GLN A 377 6.75 18.17 15.57
CA GLN A 377 7.10 16.93 16.26
C GLN A 377 7.51 15.89 15.22
N SER A 378 8.81 15.71 15.03
CA SER A 378 9.32 14.47 14.46
C SER A 378 9.58 13.50 15.60
N GLU A 379 8.62 12.64 15.94
CA GLU A 379 8.77 11.64 17.02
C GLU A 379 9.92 10.65 16.77
N ILE A 380 10.37 10.53 15.52
CA ILE A 380 11.47 9.65 15.12
C ILE A 380 12.73 10.50 15.00
N ASP A 381 13.59 10.43 16.01
CA ASP A 381 14.96 10.95 15.98
C ASP A 381 15.97 9.83 15.67
N GLY A 382 17.14 10.19 15.12
CA GLY A 382 18.24 9.25 14.86
C GLY A 382 18.17 8.48 13.53
N LEU A 383 18.75 7.27 13.50
CA LEU A 383 19.00 6.50 12.27
C LEU A 383 17.70 6.12 11.52
N LEU A 384 16.62 5.86 12.26
CA LEU A 384 15.30 5.53 11.70
C LEU A 384 14.69 6.72 10.94
N ALA A 385 14.95 7.96 11.39
CA ALA A 385 14.51 9.17 10.70
C ALA A 385 15.16 9.27 9.32
N GLY A 386 16.47 8.99 9.23
CA GLY A 386 17.20 8.98 7.97
C GLY A 386 16.69 7.92 6.98
N VAL A 387 16.30 6.74 7.46
CA VAL A 387 15.71 5.69 6.61
C VAL A 387 14.34 6.11 6.10
N ARG A 388 13.48 6.67 6.97
CA ARG A 388 12.17 7.21 6.58
C ARG A 388 12.34 8.31 5.53
N ASP A 389 13.18 9.30 5.80
CA ASP A 389 13.40 10.45 4.91
C ASP A 389 13.92 9.99 3.53
N PHE A 390 14.77 8.95 3.50
CA PHE A 390 15.23 8.32 2.26
C PHE A 390 14.06 7.65 1.50
N PHE A 391 13.25 6.82 2.18
CA PHE A 391 12.09 6.20 1.54
C PHE A 391 11.04 7.22 1.09
N GLU A 392 10.84 8.31 1.83
CA GLU A 392 9.99 9.43 1.44
C GLU A 392 10.50 10.10 0.17
N ALA A 393 11.80 10.38 0.07
CA ALA A 393 12.42 10.95 -1.13
C ALA A 393 12.35 9.99 -2.34
N VAL A 394 12.55 8.68 -2.11
CA VAL A 394 12.40 7.65 -3.14
C VAL A 394 10.94 7.55 -3.60
N SER A 395 9.99 7.54 -2.67
CA SER A 395 8.56 7.50 -2.96
C SER A 395 8.12 8.75 -3.75
N GLN A 396 8.58 9.94 -3.37
CA GLN A 396 8.34 11.18 -4.13
C GLN A 396 8.92 11.08 -5.54
N ARG A 397 10.18 10.61 -5.68
CA ARG A 397 10.85 10.48 -6.98
C ARG A 397 10.16 9.45 -7.86
N TRP A 398 9.72 8.34 -7.28
CA TRP A 398 8.90 7.31 -7.94
C TRP A 398 7.53 7.86 -8.34
N ASN A 399 6.85 8.62 -7.48
CA ASN A 399 5.55 9.20 -7.80
C ASN A 399 5.68 10.19 -8.98
N ARG A 400 6.71 11.05 -8.95
CA ARG A 400 7.01 12.02 -10.00
C ARG A 400 7.39 11.38 -11.35
N HIS A 401 8.14 10.28 -11.35
CA HIS A 401 8.72 9.71 -12.58
C HIS A 401 8.07 8.42 -13.06
N VAL A 402 7.42 7.64 -12.18
CA VAL A 402 6.91 6.29 -12.48
C VAL A 402 5.40 6.19 -12.39
N LEU A 403 4.76 6.80 -11.38
CA LEU A 403 3.28 6.90 -11.33
C LEU A 403 2.75 8.03 -12.25
N GLY A 404 3.56 9.07 -12.48
CA GLY A 404 3.33 10.10 -13.50
C GLY A 404 3.78 9.73 -14.93
N TYR A 405 4.32 8.52 -15.14
CA TYR A 405 4.65 7.96 -16.47
C TYR A 405 3.35 7.52 -17.18
N ASP A 406 2.46 8.48 -17.38
CA ASP A 406 1.23 8.34 -18.13
C ASP A 406 1.54 8.39 -19.64
N LEU A 407 0.64 7.89 -20.47
CA LEU A 407 0.73 7.78 -21.95
C LEU A 407 1.32 9.04 -22.63
N ARG A 408 1.20 10.21 -22.01
CA ARG A 408 1.70 11.51 -22.50
C ARG A 408 3.21 11.72 -22.35
N GLN A 409 3.90 11.11 -21.38
CA GLN A 409 5.38 11.13 -21.37
C GLN A 409 5.91 10.30 -22.52
N GLN A 410 5.26 9.17 -22.84
CA GLN A 410 5.55 8.39 -24.04
C GLN A 410 5.25 9.18 -25.32
N VAL A 411 4.08 9.85 -25.41
CA VAL A 411 3.73 10.69 -26.57
C VAL A 411 4.69 11.86 -26.73
N SER A 412 5.07 12.57 -25.66
CA SER A 412 6.03 13.69 -25.76
C SER A 412 7.48 13.24 -25.99
N LEU A 413 7.87 12.02 -25.58
CA LEU A 413 9.12 11.38 -26.01
C LEU A 413 9.04 11.06 -27.52
N PHE A 414 7.90 10.55 -27.97
CA PHE A 414 7.62 10.25 -29.39
C PHE A 414 7.57 11.53 -30.23
N GLU A 415 7.00 12.62 -29.74
CA GLU A 415 6.96 13.93 -30.37
C GLU A 415 8.36 14.54 -30.43
N ARG A 416 9.15 14.48 -29.35
CA ARG A 416 10.56 14.95 -29.37
C ARG A 416 11.47 14.10 -30.25
N LEU A 417 11.17 12.79 -30.38
CA LEU A 417 11.81 11.91 -31.34
C LEU A 417 11.31 12.17 -32.78
N SER A 418 10.06 12.56 -32.96
CA SER A 418 9.41 12.85 -34.25
C SER A 418 9.69 14.26 -34.78
N GLU A 419 9.94 15.23 -33.91
CA GLU A 419 10.29 16.62 -34.25
C GLU A 419 11.79 16.75 -34.55
N ARG A 420 12.62 15.85 -34.00
CA ARG A 420 14.07 15.86 -34.26
C ARG A 420 14.48 15.02 -35.47
N ASP A 421 13.66 14.08 -35.93
CA ASP A 421 13.80 13.39 -37.21
C ASP A 421 12.43 12.79 -37.59
N GLY A 422 11.95 13.10 -38.79
CA GLY A 422 10.58 12.82 -39.20
C GLY A 422 10.15 11.36 -39.06
N GLY A 423 9.11 11.13 -38.25
CA GLY A 423 8.22 9.97 -38.34
C GLY A 423 8.77 8.65 -37.79
N ALA A 424 7.95 8.01 -36.95
CA ALA A 424 8.13 6.67 -36.36
C ALA A 424 8.50 5.54 -37.36
N ALA A 425 8.29 5.77 -38.65
CA ALA A 425 8.58 4.82 -39.73
C ALA A 425 10.09 4.68 -40.05
N ASP A 426 10.94 5.65 -39.67
CA ASP A 426 12.34 5.68 -40.10
C ASP A 426 13.35 5.05 -39.11
N VAL A 427 12.90 4.62 -37.92
CA VAL A 427 13.72 3.78 -37.00
C VAL A 427 14.13 2.47 -37.68
N PHE A 428 13.33 2.00 -38.65
CA PHE A 428 13.63 0.81 -39.47
C PHE A 428 14.65 1.06 -40.59
N ARG A 429 15.04 2.30 -40.87
CA ARG A 429 16.01 2.65 -41.92
C ARG A 429 17.38 3.08 -41.40
N THR A 430 17.48 3.60 -40.17
CA THR A 430 18.78 4.00 -39.62
C THR A 430 19.69 2.79 -39.32
N PRO A 431 21.01 2.87 -39.62
CA PRO A 431 21.95 1.79 -39.34
C PRO A 431 21.99 1.40 -37.85
N SER A 432 21.72 2.36 -36.96
CA SER A 432 21.72 2.22 -35.50
C SER A 432 20.51 1.41 -34.99
N GLY A 433 19.30 1.69 -35.50
CA GLY A 433 18.08 0.96 -35.14
C GLY A 433 18.11 -0.48 -35.63
N LYS A 434 18.62 -0.71 -36.85
CA LYS A 434 18.88 -2.05 -37.38
C LYS A 434 19.89 -2.81 -36.51
N ARG A 435 20.94 -2.17 -36.00
CA ARG A 435 21.91 -2.81 -35.10
C ARG A 435 21.28 -3.25 -33.78
N LEU A 436 20.41 -2.43 -33.18
CA LEU A 436 19.75 -2.77 -31.92
C LEU A 436 18.77 -3.95 -32.09
N LEU A 437 17.97 -3.94 -33.16
CA LEU A 437 17.08 -5.05 -33.50
C LEU A 437 17.85 -6.32 -33.87
N MET A 438 18.97 -6.19 -34.59
CA MET A 438 19.85 -7.32 -34.90
C MET A 438 20.52 -7.86 -33.64
N LEU A 439 20.85 -7.03 -32.66
CA LEU A 439 21.40 -7.45 -31.37
C LEU A 439 20.37 -8.20 -30.53
N THR A 440 19.12 -7.71 -30.47
CA THR A 440 18.05 -8.39 -29.72
C THR A 440 17.67 -9.72 -30.37
N VAL A 441 17.57 -9.76 -31.70
CA VAL A 441 17.37 -10.99 -32.47
C VAL A 441 18.57 -11.94 -32.32
N ALA A 442 19.80 -11.44 -32.36
CA ALA A 442 21.00 -12.24 -32.14
C ALA A 442 21.05 -12.83 -30.74
N VAL A 443 20.69 -12.07 -29.70
CA VAL A 443 20.62 -12.57 -28.31
C VAL A 443 19.53 -13.63 -28.17
N LEU A 444 18.36 -13.43 -28.77
CA LEU A 444 17.29 -14.43 -28.83
C LEU A 444 17.73 -15.70 -29.54
N LEU A 445 18.40 -15.57 -30.69
CA LEU A 445 18.92 -16.70 -31.45
C LEU A 445 20.08 -17.40 -30.73
N ILE A 446 20.95 -16.68 -30.03
CA ILE A 446 22.01 -17.25 -29.19
C ILE A 446 21.38 -17.99 -28.01
N GLY A 447 20.35 -17.43 -27.36
CA GLY A 447 19.60 -18.09 -26.30
C GLY A 447 18.91 -19.37 -26.78
N LEU A 448 18.25 -19.31 -27.95
CA LEU A 448 17.59 -20.45 -28.59
C LEU A 448 18.59 -21.51 -29.05
N SER A 449 19.74 -21.07 -29.59
CA SER A 449 20.84 -21.93 -30.02
C SER A 449 21.52 -22.58 -28.81
N LEU A 450 21.77 -21.86 -27.72
CA LEU A 450 22.29 -22.44 -26.47
C LEU A 450 21.30 -23.41 -25.84
N TRP A 451 19.99 -23.13 -25.90
CA TRP A 451 18.95 -24.06 -25.47
C TRP A 451 18.91 -25.30 -26.36
N TRP A 452 19.00 -25.14 -27.68
CA TRP A 452 19.04 -26.24 -28.65
C TRP A 452 20.31 -27.08 -28.51
N LEU A 453 21.48 -26.45 -28.30
CA LEU A 453 22.76 -27.10 -28.02
C LEU A 453 22.77 -27.77 -26.65
N ARG A 454 22.11 -27.23 -25.62
CA ARG A 454 21.92 -27.92 -24.33
C ARG A 454 20.98 -29.10 -24.49
N ARG A 455 19.89 -28.97 -25.25
CA ARG A 455 18.95 -30.04 -25.55
C ARG A 455 19.61 -31.13 -26.39
N ARG A 456 20.47 -30.76 -27.34
CA ARG A 456 21.28 -31.66 -28.17
C ARG A 456 22.36 -32.33 -27.34
N ARG A 457 23.13 -31.61 -26.50
CA ARG A 457 24.10 -32.18 -25.56
C ARG A 457 23.46 -33.08 -24.51
N ARG A 458 22.23 -32.80 -24.06
CA ARG A 458 21.44 -33.72 -23.21
C ARG A 458 21.02 -34.98 -23.96
N ARG A 459 20.77 -34.89 -25.28
CA ARG A 459 20.57 -36.05 -26.16
C ARG A 459 21.86 -36.81 -26.49
N THR A 460 23.01 -36.14 -26.55
CA THR A 460 24.32 -36.74 -26.93
C THR A 460 25.11 -37.28 -25.71
N LYS A 461 24.88 -36.77 -24.50
CA LYS A 461 25.44 -37.34 -23.25
C LYS A 461 24.64 -38.53 -22.71
N GLN A 462 23.52 -38.89 -23.35
CA GLN A 462 22.74 -40.09 -23.05
C GLN A 462 23.01 -41.21 -24.08
N THR A 463 24.17 -41.19 -24.73
CA THR A 463 24.54 -42.16 -25.79
C THR A 463 25.91 -42.79 -25.59
N GLN A 464 26.50 -42.67 -24.39
CA GLN A 464 27.76 -43.31 -24.05
C GLN A 464 27.71 -43.93 -22.66
N GLU A 465 26.77 -44.86 -22.49
CA GLU A 465 26.88 -46.00 -21.58
C GLU A 465 26.03 -47.11 -22.21
N VAL A 466 26.70 -48.20 -22.57
CA VAL A 466 26.15 -49.45 -23.08
C VAL A 466 25.06 -49.90 -22.10
N GLU A 467 23.75 -50.00 -22.42
CA GLU A 467 23.07 -51.27 -22.76
C GLU A 467 21.50 -51.13 -22.85
N PRO A 468 20.86 -50.33 -23.76
CA PRO A 468 19.40 -50.16 -23.75
C PRO A 468 18.62 -51.13 -24.66
N ARG A 469 19.29 -51.79 -25.62
CA ARG A 469 18.60 -52.59 -26.66
C ARG A 469 18.26 -54.02 -26.22
N LYS A 470 18.96 -54.54 -25.20
CA LYS A 470 18.70 -55.85 -24.58
C LYS A 470 17.61 -55.72 -23.50
N ARG A 471 17.76 -54.71 -22.62
CA ARG A 471 16.79 -54.36 -21.57
C ARG A 471 15.37 -54.10 -22.10
N SER A 472 15.21 -53.42 -23.24
CA SER A 472 13.87 -53.22 -23.82
C SER A 472 13.20 -54.50 -24.37
N ARG A 473 13.98 -55.52 -24.74
CA ARG A 473 13.46 -56.82 -25.19
C ARG A 473 13.08 -57.69 -24.00
N ASP A 474 13.89 -57.69 -22.96
CA ASP A 474 13.65 -58.47 -21.74
C ASP A 474 12.47 -57.89 -20.94
N GLU A 475 12.35 -56.55 -20.89
CA GLU A 475 11.17 -55.88 -20.31
C GLU A 475 9.88 -56.18 -21.08
N ALA A 476 9.92 -56.15 -22.43
CA ALA A 476 8.76 -56.48 -23.26
C ALA A 476 8.36 -57.96 -23.11
N MET A 477 9.34 -58.86 -22.96
CA MET A 477 9.13 -60.27 -22.70
C MET A 477 8.47 -60.51 -21.34
N ALA A 478 8.96 -59.87 -20.27
CA ALA A 478 8.37 -59.98 -18.93
C ALA A 478 6.91 -59.48 -18.90
N VAL A 479 6.61 -58.37 -19.58
CA VAL A 479 5.23 -57.86 -19.71
C VAL A 479 4.33 -58.85 -20.45
N GLY A 480 4.83 -59.48 -21.53
CA GLY A 480 4.08 -60.51 -22.25
C GLY A 480 3.76 -61.74 -21.40
N LEU A 481 4.70 -62.18 -20.55
CA LEU A 481 4.49 -63.29 -19.61
C LEU A 481 3.43 -62.94 -18.55
N TYR A 482 3.49 -61.74 -17.98
CA TYR A 482 2.50 -61.31 -16.99
C TYR A 482 1.10 -61.15 -17.61
N GLN A 483 0.99 -60.65 -18.85
CA GLN A 483 -0.29 -60.64 -19.57
C GLN A 483 -0.84 -62.06 -19.85
N SER A 484 0.04 -63.06 -19.96
CA SER A 484 -0.38 -64.45 -20.10
C SER A 484 -0.96 -65.02 -18.80
N LEU A 485 -0.41 -64.61 -17.65
CA LEU A 485 -0.90 -64.90 -16.31
C LEU A 485 -2.21 -64.15 -16.01
N ASP A 486 -2.34 -62.88 -16.40
CA ASP A 486 -3.58 -62.10 -16.22
C ASP A 486 -4.75 -62.77 -16.94
N ARG A 487 -4.51 -63.28 -18.16
CA ARG A 487 -5.49 -64.10 -18.89
C ARG A 487 -5.82 -65.41 -18.20
N ALA A 488 -4.87 -66.05 -17.51
CA ALA A 488 -5.14 -67.25 -16.72
C ALA A 488 -5.99 -66.92 -15.48
N MET A 489 -5.68 -65.82 -14.79
CA MET A 489 -6.43 -65.33 -13.63
C MET A 489 -7.87 -64.99 -13.99
N VAL A 490 -8.10 -64.37 -15.17
CA VAL A 490 -9.46 -64.14 -15.70
C VAL A 490 -10.19 -65.47 -15.92
N ALA A 491 -9.53 -66.49 -16.50
CA ALA A 491 -10.14 -67.80 -16.72
C ALA A 491 -10.47 -68.53 -15.39
N LEU A 492 -9.70 -68.29 -14.34
CA LEU A 492 -9.94 -68.81 -12.98
C LEU A 492 -11.02 -68.03 -12.23
N GLY A 493 -11.51 -66.90 -12.77
CA GLY A 493 -12.50 -66.04 -12.12
C GLY A 493 -11.92 -65.05 -11.10
N VAL A 494 -10.60 -64.89 -11.05
CA VAL A 494 -9.86 -64.00 -10.12
C VAL A 494 -9.23 -62.82 -10.86
N ALA A 495 -10.01 -62.19 -11.73
CA ALA A 495 -9.56 -61.08 -12.57
C ALA A 495 -9.06 -59.89 -11.73
N ARG A 496 -7.95 -59.29 -12.16
CA ARG A 496 -7.39 -58.08 -11.54
C ARG A 496 -7.96 -56.84 -12.22
N SER A 497 -8.33 -55.82 -11.44
CA SER A 497 -8.67 -54.50 -11.98
C SER A 497 -7.44 -53.79 -12.53
N ALA A 498 -7.59 -53.05 -13.63
CA ALA A 498 -6.49 -52.27 -14.23
C ALA A 498 -5.86 -51.27 -13.24
N ALA A 499 -6.62 -50.78 -12.26
CA ALA A 499 -6.16 -49.84 -11.23
C ALA A 499 -5.42 -50.50 -10.05
N THR A 500 -5.46 -51.84 -9.92
CA THR A 500 -4.83 -52.55 -8.79
C THR A 500 -3.44 -53.04 -9.16
N PRO A 501 -2.37 -52.66 -8.43
CA PRO A 501 -1.03 -53.16 -8.70
C PRO A 501 -0.92 -54.70 -8.61
N PRO A 502 -0.13 -55.35 -9.49
CA PRO A 502 0.09 -56.81 -9.52
C PRO A 502 0.29 -57.47 -8.15
N LEU A 503 1.26 -56.97 -7.37
CA LEU A 503 1.61 -57.56 -6.07
C LEU A 503 0.45 -57.47 -5.07
N ARG A 504 -0.27 -56.33 -5.06
CA ARG A 504 -1.39 -56.09 -4.15
C ARG A 504 -2.53 -57.07 -4.42
N HIS A 505 -2.80 -57.38 -5.68
CA HIS A 505 -3.80 -58.38 -6.07
C HIS A 505 -3.40 -59.79 -5.62
N ALA A 506 -2.14 -60.18 -5.85
CA ALA A 506 -1.65 -61.49 -5.44
C ALA A 506 -1.67 -61.69 -3.90
N VAL A 507 -1.31 -60.66 -3.12
CA VAL A 507 -1.43 -60.68 -1.65
C VAL A 507 -2.89 -60.83 -1.21
N ALA A 508 -3.82 -60.10 -1.85
CA ALA A 508 -5.24 -60.20 -1.53
C ALA A 508 -5.77 -61.63 -1.77
N LEU A 509 -5.33 -62.32 -2.82
CA LEU A 509 -5.70 -63.71 -3.08
C LEU A 509 -5.17 -64.68 -2.01
N ARG A 510 -3.98 -64.44 -1.45
CA ARG A 510 -3.44 -65.23 -0.32
C ARG A 510 -4.25 -65.00 0.96
N GLN A 511 -4.69 -63.78 1.21
CA GLN A 511 -5.53 -63.45 2.38
C GLN A 511 -6.88 -64.17 2.33
N VAL A 512 -7.46 -64.33 1.14
CA VAL A 512 -8.72 -65.06 0.91
C VAL A 512 -8.49 -66.59 0.78
N ARG A 513 -7.24 -67.07 0.92
CA ARG A 513 -6.81 -68.48 0.80
C ARG A 513 -7.30 -69.15 -0.48
N HIS A 514 -7.18 -68.46 -1.61
CA HIS A 514 -7.52 -69.06 -2.90
C HIS A 514 -6.58 -70.24 -3.21
N PRO A 515 -7.05 -71.38 -3.76
CA PRO A 515 -6.22 -72.57 -3.97
C PRO A 515 -4.95 -72.34 -4.81
N PHE A 516 -4.97 -71.34 -5.70
CA PHE A 516 -3.85 -70.99 -6.57
C PHE A 516 -3.12 -69.70 -6.13
N SER A 517 -3.37 -69.20 -4.91
CA SER A 517 -2.84 -67.91 -4.47
C SER A 517 -1.31 -67.88 -4.33
N ASP A 518 -0.71 -68.97 -3.86
CA ASP A 518 0.73 -69.06 -3.66
C ASP A 518 1.47 -69.05 -4.99
N GLU A 519 0.96 -69.81 -5.97
CA GLU A 519 1.52 -69.87 -7.32
C GLU A 519 1.39 -68.55 -8.08
N ILE A 520 0.23 -67.86 -7.98
CA ILE A 520 0.05 -66.53 -8.57
C ILE A 520 0.98 -65.50 -7.93
N PHE A 521 1.23 -65.60 -6.62
CA PHE A 521 2.13 -64.72 -5.90
C PHE A 521 3.58 -64.88 -6.34
N GLU A 522 4.10 -66.11 -6.40
CA GLU A 522 5.46 -66.40 -6.86
C GLU A 522 5.71 -65.94 -8.29
N LEU A 523 4.77 -66.22 -9.21
CA LEU A 523 4.88 -65.75 -10.60
C LEU A 523 4.82 -64.22 -10.68
N THR A 524 4.02 -63.57 -9.83
CA THR A 524 3.97 -62.10 -9.77
C THR A 524 5.28 -61.50 -9.24
N GLU A 525 5.90 -62.10 -8.22
CA GLU A 525 7.20 -61.66 -7.72
C GLU A 525 8.31 -61.85 -8.76
N ARG A 526 8.34 -62.98 -9.47
CA ARG A 526 9.33 -63.20 -10.53
C ARG A 526 9.16 -62.21 -11.68
N TYR A 527 7.92 -61.86 -12.05
CA TYR A 527 7.65 -60.78 -13.00
C TYR A 527 8.19 -59.42 -12.51
N LEU A 528 7.94 -59.06 -11.25
CA LEU A 528 8.39 -57.78 -10.71
C LEU A 528 9.91 -57.70 -10.60
N ALA A 529 10.56 -58.80 -10.22
CA ALA A 529 12.02 -58.93 -10.22
C ALA A 529 12.60 -58.74 -11.63
N ALA A 530 11.98 -59.33 -12.66
CA ALA A 530 12.45 -59.18 -14.04
C ALA A 530 12.13 -57.81 -14.67
N ARG A 531 11.04 -57.17 -14.25
CA ARG A 531 10.58 -55.90 -14.83
C ARG A 531 11.19 -54.67 -14.18
N PHE A 532 11.41 -54.72 -12.86
CA PHE A 532 11.82 -53.59 -12.03
C PHE A 532 13.07 -53.87 -11.19
N GLY A 533 13.49 -55.13 -11.06
CA GLY A 533 14.80 -55.52 -10.56
C GLY A 533 15.75 -55.78 -11.73
N ASP A 534 17.06 -55.63 -11.49
CA ASP A 534 18.08 -55.86 -12.52
C ASP A 534 18.38 -57.36 -12.73
N ASP A 535 17.37 -58.21 -12.63
CA ASP A 535 17.45 -59.68 -12.66
C ASP A 535 16.59 -60.25 -13.82
N PRO A 536 17.12 -60.29 -15.07
CA PRO A 536 16.37 -60.77 -16.23
C PRO A 536 16.05 -62.26 -16.12
N LEU A 537 14.89 -62.68 -16.63
CA LEU A 537 14.49 -64.10 -16.67
C LEU A 537 15.40 -64.89 -17.60
N GLU A 538 16.08 -65.89 -17.07
CA GLU A 538 16.84 -66.85 -17.87
C GLU A 538 15.89 -67.74 -18.72
N PRO A 539 16.33 -68.30 -19.86
CA PRO A 539 15.47 -69.07 -20.77
C PRO A 539 14.75 -70.26 -20.11
N ASP A 540 15.35 -70.87 -19.09
CA ASP A 540 14.78 -72.00 -18.36
C ASP A 540 13.67 -71.55 -17.41
N GLU A 541 13.87 -70.45 -16.70
CA GLU A 541 12.88 -69.85 -15.82
C GLU A 541 11.68 -69.31 -16.60
N ARG A 542 11.92 -68.81 -17.80
CA ARG A 542 10.84 -68.44 -18.72
C ARG A 542 9.98 -69.64 -19.08
N ARG A 543 10.60 -70.78 -19.43
CA ARG A 543 9.86 -72.00 -19.78
C ARG A 543 9.06 -72.54 -18.59
N ASP A 544 9.61 -72.45 -17.38
CA ASP A 544 8.90 -72.76 -16.15
C ASP A 544 7.70 -71.82 -15.92
N PHE A 545 7.88 -70.51 -16.09
CA PHE A 545 6.80 -69.53 -15.98
C PHE A 545 5.66 -69.84 -16.96
N GLU A 546 5.98 -70.11 -18.23
CA GLU A 546 4.99 -70.43 -19.26
C GLU A 546 4.28 -71.77 -18.99
N SER A 547 4.99 -72.77 -18.44
CA SER A 547 4.42 -74.08 -18.11
C SER A 547 3.44 -73.99 -16.94
N ARG A 548 3.80 -73.25 -15.88
CA ARG A 548 2.95 -73.01 -14.69
C ARG A 548 1.71 -72.20 -15.04
N VAL A 549 1.84 -71.16 -15.87
CA VAL A 549 0.68 -70.41 -16.39
C VAL A 549 -0.24 -71.31 -17.23
N ARG A 550 0.31 -72.27 -17.99
CA ARG A 550 -0.49 -73.23 -18.76
C ARG A 550 -1.23 -74.20 -17.85
N ALA A 551 -0.58 -74.73 -16.81
CA ALA A 551 -1.21 -75.58 -15.80
C ALA A 551 -2.37 -74.87 -15.08
N LEU A 552 -2.22 -73.58 -14.77
CA LEU A 552 -3.30 -72.75 -14.21
C LEU A 552 -4.49 -72.61 -15.17
N LYS A 553 -4.24 -72.44 -16.48
CA LYS A 553 -5.31 -72.39 -17.49
C LYS A 553 -6.02 -73.72 -17.69
N ASP A 554 -5.29 -74.81 -17.65
CA ASP A 554 -5.86 -76.16 -17.82
C ASP A 554 -6.70 -76.55 -16.59
N SER A 555 -6.27 -76.14 -15.39
CA SER A 555 -7.04 -76.27 -14.15
C SER A 555 -8.31 -75.41 -14.16
N ALA A 556 -8.28 -74.24 -14.79
CA ALA A 556 -9.49 -73.42 -15.01
C ALA A 556 -10.47 -74.13 -15.95
N ARG A 557 -9.98 -74.78 -17.02
CA ARG A 557 -10.82 -75.49 -17.99
C ARG A 557 -11.47 -76.74 -17.41
N SER A 558 -10.75 -77.53 -16.61
CA SER A 558 -11.33 -78.69 -15.93
C SER A 558 -12.38 -78.27 -14.90
N GLY A 559 -12.14 -77.20 -14.14
CA GLY A 559 -13.12 -76.64 -13.21
C GLY A 559 -14.37 -76.05 -13.88
N VAL A 560 -14.23 -75.45 -15.07
CA VAL A 560 -15.35 -74.95 -15.88
C VAL A 560 -16.19 -76.09 -16.45
N LEU A 561 -15.57 -77.18 -16.91
CA LEU A 561 -16.29 -78.38 -17.38
C LEU A 561 -17.09 -79.06 -16.26
N GLN A 562 -16.54 -79.08 -15.04
CA GLN A 562 -17.22 -79.66 -13.87
C GLN A 562 -18.37 -78.79 -13.34
N ARG A 563 -18.25 -77.45 -13.43
CA ARG A 563 -19.35 -76.51 -13.14
C ARG A 563 -20.43 -76.51 -14.23
N ALA A 564 -20.06 -76.68 -15.50
CA ALA A 564 -21.01 -76.79 -16.61
C ALA A 564 -21.82 -78.10 -16.52
N ALA A 565 -21.18 -79.22 -16.17
CA ALA A 565 -21.87 -80.48 -15.92
C ALA A 565 -22.88 -80.39 -14.75
N SER A 566 -22.49 -79.75 -13.65
CA SER A 566 -23.35 -79.57 -12.46
C SER A 566 -24.37 -78.42 -12.59
N ALA A 567 -24.27 -77.58 -13.62
CA ALA A 567 -25.30 -76.60 -14.00
C ALA A 567 -26.33 -77.20 -14.98
N LEU A 568 -25.91 -78.14 -15.84
CA LEU A 568 -26.79 -78.95 -16.68
C LEU A 568 -27.66 -79.90 -15.85
N GLU A 569 -27.14 -80.49 -14.77
CA GLU A 569 -27.96 -81.28 -13.82
C GLU A 569 -28.99 -80.42 -13.07
N ARG A 570 -28.65 -79.16 -12.73
CA ARG A 570 -29.55 -78.25 -12.00
C ARG A 570 -30.61 -77.58 -12.88
N THR A 571 -30.50 -77.65 -14.19
CA THR A 571 -31.51 -77.13 -15.14
C THR A 571 -32.51 -78.20 -15.60
N ALA A 572 -32.31 -79.47 -15.21
CA ALA A 572 -33.24 -80.57 -15.49
C ALA A 572 -34.40 -80.68 -14.49
N GLU A 573 -34.39 -79.92 -13.39
CA GLU A 573 -35.35 -80.06 -12.29
C GLU A 573 -35.83 -78.70 -11.75
N ALA A 574 -36.67 -78.01 -12.52
CA ALA A 574 -37.61 -77.01 -12.00
C ALA A 574 -38.81 -76.79 -12.96
N PRO A 575 -40.07 -76.71 -12.48
CA PRO A 575 -41.27 -76.71 -13.31
C PRO A 575 -41.74 -75.30 -13.76
N ARG A 576 -42.65 -75.32 -14.76
CA ARG A 576 -43.19 -74.22 -15.57
C ARG A 576 -44.21 -73.28 -14.85
N VAL A 577 -44.05 -71.96 -15.05
CA VAL A 577 -45.02 -70.92 -15.55
C VAL A 577 -46.32 -70.69 -14.71
N PRO A 578 -46.75 -69.44 -14.38
CA PRO A 578 -47.33 -68.54 -15.39
C PRO A 578 -46.99 -67.03 -15.38
N GLU A 579 -47.19 -66.47 -16.58
CA GLU A 579 -47.00 -65.08 -17.05
C GLU A 579 -48.13 -64.11 -16.62
N PRO A 580 -47.99 -62.78 -16.88
CA PRO A 580 -48.42 -61.68 -16.02
C PRO A 580 -49.72 -60.98 -16.49
N PRO A 581 -50.22 -59.99 -15.73
CA PRO A 581 -51.02 -58.90 -16.28
C PRO A 581 -50.34 -57.53 -16.18
N ALA A 582 -50.67 -56.65 -17.13
CA ALA A 582 -50.05 -55.37 -17.40
C ALA A 582 -50.80 -54.15 -16.82
N ALA A 583 -50.01 -53.15 -16.37
CA ALA A 583 -50.24 -51.68 -16.25
C ALA A 583 -51.42 -51.17 -15.37
N PRO A 584 -51.50 -49.88 -14.93
CA PRO A 584 -50.67 -48.68 -15.19
C PRO A 584 -50.29 -47.81 -13.94
N GLU A 585 -49.51 -46.73 -14.15
CA GLU A 585 -49.24 -45.59 -13.23
C GLU A 585 -50.54 -44.87 -12.77
N PRO A 586 -50.60 -44.19 -11.58
CA PRO A 586 -50.18 -42.77 -11.47
C PRO A 586 -49.77 -42.20 -10.06
N ALA A 587 -49.06 -41.06 -10.10
CA ALA A 587 -49.21 -39.82 -9.31
C ALA A 587 -49.00 -39.72 -7.77
N ILE A 588 -48.15 -38.72 -7.42
CA ILE A 588 -48.23 -37.71 -6.33
C ILE A 588 -48.06 -38.19 -4.87
N ASP A 589 -47.06 -37.65 -4.15
CA ASP A 589 -47.30 -36.78 -2.98
C ASP A 589 -46.03 -36.09 -2.43
N ASP A 590 -46.29 -34.87 -1.93
CA ASP A 590 -45.44 -33.97 -1.15
C ASP A 590 -44.96 -34.59 0.17
N GLU A 591 -43.76 -34.24 0.66
CA GLU A 591 -43.61 -33.88 2.09
C GLU A 591 -42.24 -33.24 2.45
N MET A 592 -42.36 -32.21 3.30
CA MET A 592 -41.44 -31.78 4.35
C MET A 592 -40.20 -30.94 4.02
N GLU A 593 -40.49 -29.65 3.96
CA GLU A 593 -39.73 -28.53 4.51
C GLU A 593 -39.45 -28.71 6.02
N SER A 594 -38.20 -28.44 6.45
CA SER A 594 -37.80 -27.73 7.69
C SER A 594 -36.45 -28.22 8.25
N ARG A 595 -35.43 -27.34 8.19
CA ARG A 595 -34.42 -27.16 9.26
C ARG A 595 -33.65 -25.87 9.02
N GLN A 596 -33.96 -24.89 9.86
CA GLN A 596 -33.32 -23.58 9.98
C GLN A 596 -31.90 -23.73 10.57
N LEU A 597 -31.01 -22.85 10.13
CA LEU A 597 -29.64 -22.65 10.60
C LEU A 597 -29.58 -21.35 11.43
N GLU A 598 -29.17 -21.44 12.69
CA GLU A 598 -28.67 -20.31 13.49
C GLU A 598 -27.13 -20.29 13.45
N PRO A 599 -26.46 -19.13 13.37
CA PRO A 599 -25.02 -19.01 13.54
C PRO A 599 -24.64 -18.55 14.95
N GLN A 600 -23.72 -19.26 15.59
CA GLN A 600 -23.13 -18.90 16.87
C GLN A 600 -22.02 -17.84 16.74
N SER A 601 -22.01 -16.93 17.72
CA SER A 601 -21.01 -15.90 17.97
C SER A 601 -19.75 -16.47 18.62
N GLU A 602 -18.57 -16.19 18.07
CA GLU A 602 -17.29 -16.39 18.76
C GLU A 602 -16.74 -15.05 19.27
N ARG A 603 -16.47 -15.02 20.58
CA ARG A 603 -15.77 -13.96 21.32
C ARG A 603 -14.26 -14.21 21.24
N THR A 604 -13.48 -13.18 20.93
CA THR A 604 -12.00 -13.20 21.03
C THR A 604 -11.56 -12.38 22.25
N PRO A 605 -10.59 -12.83 23.06
CA PRO A 605 -10.19 -12.13 24.28
C PRO A 605 -9.13 -11.05 24.05
N ILE A 606 -9.20 -10.07 24.94
CA ILE A 606 -8.34 -8.89 25.12
C ILE A 606 -6.98 -9.32 25.71
N ILE A 607 -5.88 -8.73 25.22
CA ILE A 607 -4.57 -8.80 25.88
C ILE A 607 -4.12 -7.37 26.21
N GLU A 608 -4.04 -7.13 27.52
CA GLU A 608 -3.40 -6.03 28.23
C GLU A 608 -1.89 -6.00 27.94
N VAL A 609 -1.33 -4.82 27.66
CA VAL A 609 0.12 -4.59 27.66
C VAL A 609 0.44 -3.50 28.68
N VAL A 610 1.28 -3.91 29.62
CA VAL A 610 1.73 -3.19 30.81
C VAL A 610 2.69 -2.06 30.45
N GLU A 611 2.42 -0.91 31.06
CA GLU A 611 3.19 0.33 31.06
C GLU A 611 4.51 0.14 31.83
N ILE A 612 5.63 0.59 31.27
CA ILE A 612 6.91 0.71 32.00
C ILE A 612 7.31 2.18 31.97
N GLU A 613 7.11 2.81 33.12
CA GLU A 613 7.54 4.15 33.49
C GLU A 613 9.08 4.17 33.58
N THR A 614 9.73 5.16 32.96
CA THR A 614 11.13 5.48 33.27
C THR A 614 11.31 6.98 33.22
N ASP A 615 11.43 7.53 34.42
CA ASP A 615 11.72 8.93 34.73
C ASP A 615 13.24 9.12 34.79
N ILE A 616 13.81 9.95 33.91
CA ILE A 616 15.11 10.59 34.12
C ILE A 616 15.06 12.00 33.53
N SER A 617 14.70 12.93 34.42
CA SER A 617 15.11 14.32 34.43
C SER A 617 16.65 14.46 34.46
N ASP A 618 17.17 15.29 33.55
CA ASP A 618 18.40 16.10 33.64
C ASP A 618 19.03 16.19 32.25
N LEU A 619 18.98 17.36 31.63
CA LEU A 619 20.09 17.97 30.88
C LEU A 619 19.66 19.25 30.15
N LEU A 620 20.27 20.35 30.62
CA LEU A 620 20.67 21.56 29.90
C LEU A 620 19.71 22.76 29.88
N ASP A 621 19.89 23.55 30.95
CA ASP A 621 20.00 25.02 30.91
C ASP A 621 20.94 25.49 29.79
N ASP A 622 20.51 26.54 29.07
CA ASP A 622 21.27 27.72 28.66
C ASP A 622 20.64 28.33 27.40
N GLU A 623 20.10 29.56 27.52
CA GLU A 623 20.46 30.73 26.71
C GLU A 623 19.44 31.87 26.95
N ASP A 624 19.68 32.61 28.03
CA ASP A 624 19.30 34.01 28.18
C ASP A 624 20.38 34.87 27.50
N ALA A 625 20.08 35.45 26.33
CA ALA A 625 20.79 36.64 25.84
C ALA A 625 20.05 37.29 24.65
N LEU A 626 19.31 38.37 24.91
CA LEU A 626 19.54 39.71 24.34
C LEU A 626 18.31 40.60 24.61
N ASN A 627 18.42 41.36 25.70
CA ASN A 627 17.76 42.67 25.82
C ASN A 627 18.53 43.65 24.94
N ASP A 628 17.83 44.45 24.13
CA ASP A 628 18.35 45.72 23.67
C ASP A 628 17.27 46.80 23.85
N ASP A 629 17.59 47.73 24.74
CA ASP A 629 16.81 48.89 25.15
C ASP A 629 17.26 50.09 24.31
N PRO A 630 16.35 50.84 23.65
CA PRO A 630 16.73 52.00 22.86
C PRO A 630 16.94 53.22 23.76
N ARG A 631 18.12 53.85 23.68
CA ARG A 631 18.33 55.22 24.17
C ARG A 631 18.26 56.26 23.05
N PRO A 632 17.92 57.52 23.39
CA PRO A 632 17.48 58.55 22.46
C PRO A 632 18.60 59.51 22.02
N ASP A 633 18.31 60.19 20.90
CA ASP A 633 18.70 61.53 20.43
C ASP A 633 19.96 62.23 21.00
N ASP A 634 20.86 62.62 20.10
CA ASP A 634 21.27 64.03 19.87
C ASP A 634 22.43 64.12 18.86
N ALA A 635 22.19 64.82 17.72
CA ALA A 635 23.10 65.67 16.92
C ALA A 635 22.63 65.80 15.46
#